data_AF-E1F7T4-F1
#
_entry.id   AF-E1F7T4-F1
#
_cell.length_a   1.000
_cell.length_b   1.000
_cell.length_c   1.000
_cell.angle_alpha   90.00
_cell.angle_beta   90.00
_cell.angle_gamma   90.00
#
_symmetry.space_group_name_H-M   'P 1'
#
loop_
_entity.id
_entity.type
_entity.pdbx_description
1 polymer ?
#
loop_
_entity_poly.entity_id
_entity_poly.type
_entity_poly.pdbx_seq_one_letter_code
_entity_poly.pdbx_strand_id
1 'polypeptide(L)'
;MEELHDLYIQAKIFAEKTHSMDVERLRTKINLTEDPEVFFEEYVYTVLASGFRAKVASEYTKKILLCLNFSMGVVITPLEEVFRNQRKCTAIKETFMQFSGPAGAEKYRLISHTWKKPQDLTELPMIGPTTCWQLARNIGLCSAAKPDVHMKRLFQRLFHNSDSEFILKMFQQLANTLHEPAGIVDFVVWIYLSHNGKEKDCCHGEYLLR
;
A
#
# COMPACT_ATOMS: atom_id res chain seq x y z
N MET A 1 10.67 11.85 20.82
CA MET A 1 11.40 11.19 19.71
C MET A 1 11.96 9.85 20.15
N GLU A 2 12.59 9.78 21.32
CA GLU A 2 13.02 8.52 21.96
C GLU A 2 11.92 7.46 21.99
N GLU A 3 10.71 7.78 22.49
CA GLU A 3 9.59 6.81 22.52
C GLU A 3 9.19 6.25 21.15
N LEU A 4 9.28 7.06 20.09
CA LEU A 4 8.96 6.60 18.73
C LEU A 4 10.07 5.67 18.19
N HIS A 5 11.32 5.97 18.52
CA HIS A 5 12.47 5.14 18.18
C HIS A 5 12.43 3.79 18.91
N ASP A 6 12.11 3.77 20.20
CA ASP A 6 11.98 2.54 20.98
C ASP A 6 10.83 1.66 20.47
N LEU A 7 9.69 2.29 20.13
CA LEU A 7 8.59 1.59 19.49
C LEU A 7 9.00 0.99 18.14
N TYR A 8 9.80 1.73 17.35
CA TYR A 8 10.30 1.24 16.08
C TYR A 8 11.17 -0.01 16.26
N ILE A 9 12.08 -0.03 17.24
CA ILE A 9 12.94 -1.20 17.48
C ILE A 9 12.09 -2.44 17.76
N GLN A 10 11.08 -2.32 18.63
CA GLN A 10 10.15 -3.42 18.92
C GLN A 10 9.37 -3.84 17.67
N ALA A 11 8.86 -2.86 16.91
CA ALA A 11 8.12 -3.09 15.69
C ALA A 11 8.97 -3.80 14.63
N LYS A 12 10.24 -3.44 14.49
CA LYS A 12 11.18 -4.04 13.54
C LYS A 12 11.42 -5.50 13.85
N ILE A 13 11.73 -5.83 15.10
CA ILE A 13 11.91 -7.22 15.55
C ILE A 13 10.64 -8.03 15.24
N PHE A 14 9.46 -7.48 15.53
CA PHE A 14 8.20 -8.14 15.24
C PHE A 14 7.97 -8.35 13.74
N ALA A 15 8.16 -7.31 12.93
CA ALA A 15 7.91 -7.34 11.49
C ALA A 15 8.90 -8.27 10.76
N GLU A 16 10.19 -8.24 11.11
CA GLU A 16 11.20 -9.13 10.54
C GLU A 16 10.96 -10.60 10.93
N LYS A 17 10.41 -10.87 12.12
CA LYS A 17 10.03 -12.22 12.53
C LYS A 17 8.79 -12.74 11.77
N THR A 18 7.79 -11.89 11.58
CA THR A 18 6.43 -12.33 11.21
C THR A 18 6.01 -12.01 9.78
N HIS A 19 6.65 -11.03 9.15
CA HIS A 19 6.31 -10.48 7.82
C HIS A 19 7.58 -10.15 7.01
N SER A 20 8.67 -10.91 7.19
CA SER A 20 9.96 -10.68 6.51
C SER A 20 9.82 -10.59 4.99
N MET A 21 8.96 -11.41 4.39
CA MET A 21 8.69 -11.39 2.95
C MET A 21 8.10 -10.05 2.48
N ASP A 22 7.18 -9.46 3.25
CA ASP A 22 6.59 -8.17 2.90
C ASP A 22 7.58 -7.03 3.07
N VAL A 23 8.39 -7.08 4.14
CA VAL A 23 9.48 -6.12 4.38
C VAL A 23 10.48 -6.16 3.22
N GLU A 24 10.92 -7.36 2.83
CA GLU A 24 11.89 -7.54 1.74
C GLU A 24 11.32 -7.07 0.40
N ARG A 25 10.06 -7.42 0.11
CA ARG A 25 9.36 -6.92 -1.08
C ARG A 25 9.33 -5.40 -1.14
N LEU A 26 9.11 -4.71 -0.01
CA LEU A 26 9.13 -3.24 0.00
C LEU A 26 10.54 -2.67 -0.18
N ARG A 27 11.60 -3.37 0.28
CA ARG A 27 12.99 -2.94 0.04
C ARG A 27 13.34 -2.93 -1.44
N THR A 28 12.69 -3.75 -2.27
CA THR A 28 12.90 -3.75 -3.72
C THR A 28 12.13 -2.65 -4.45
N LYS A 29 11.23 -1.91 -3.80
CA LYS A 29 10.42 -0.82 -4.41
C LYS A 29 11.14 0.52 -4.37
N ILE A 30 12.32 0.56 -4.99
CA ILE A 30 13.18 1.77 -5.05
C ILE A 30 12.84 2.71 -6.21
N ASN A 31 12.23 2.19 -7.27
CA ASN A 31 11.86 2.93 -8.47
C ASN A 31 10.39 2.66 -8.81
N LEU A 32 9.76 3.63 -9.49
CA LEU A 32 8.42 3.48 -10.03
C LEU A 32 8.38 2.26 -10.98
N THR A 33 7.43 1.36 -10.77
CA THR A 33 7.25 0.18 -11.62
C THR A 33 6.91 0.59 -13.05
N GLU A 34 7.67 0.10 -14.03
CA GLU A 34 7.33 0.24 -15.45
C GLU A 34 6.34 -0.84 -15.91
N ASP A 35 6.17 -1.89 -15.09
CA ASP A 35 5.23 -2.96 -15.35
C ASP A 35 3.79 -2.53 -14.97
N PRO A 36 2.88 -2.41 -15.96
CA PRO A 36 1.49 -2.02 -15.73
C PRO A 36 0.69 -3.06 -14.94
N GLU A 37 1.05 -4.35 -15.03
CA GLU A 37 0.36 -5.41 -14.29
C GLU A 37 0.73 -5.28 -12.80
N VAL A 38 2.01 -5.13 -12.48
CA VAL A 38 2.47 -4.86 -11.11
C VAL A 38 1.82 -3.60 -10.54
N PHE A 39 1.72 -2.51 -11.31
CA PHE A 39 0.97 -1.33 -10.89
C PHE A 39 -0.49 -1.67 -10.56
N PHE A 40 -1.16 -2.39 -11.46
CA PHE A 40 -2.57 -2.69 -11.31
C PHE A 40 -2.85 -3.59 -10.09
N GLU A 41 -1.99 -4.59 -9.82
CA GLU A 41 -2.10 -5.40 -8.61
C GLU A 41 -2.02 -4.57 -7.32
N GLU A 42 -1.10 -3.61 -7.28
CA GLU A 42 -0.90 -2.71 -6.14
C GLU A 42 -2.05 -1.70 -5.99
N TYR A 43 -2.60 -1.23 -7.11
CA TYR A 43 -3.81 -0.44 -7.15
C TYR A 43 -5.02 -1.20 -6.60
N VAL A 44 -5.27 -2.44 -7.08
CA VAL A 44 -6.37 -3.29 -6.60
C VAL A 44 -6.27 -3.49 -5.09
N TYR A 45 -5.09 -3.83 -4.59
CA TYR A 45 -4.89 -3.99 -3.16
C TYR A 45 -5.16 -2.70 -2.39
N THR A 46 -4.67 -1.55 -2.86
CA THR A 46 -4.89 -0.26 -2.18
C THR A 46 -6.39 0.08 -2.11
N VAL A 47 -7.12 -0.12 -3.20
CA VAL A 47 -8.58 0.07 -3.24
C VAL A 47 -9.26 -0.86 -2.25
N LEU A 48 -8.87 -2.13 -2.19
CA LEU A 48 -9.46 -3.12 -1.29
C LEU A 48 -9.11 -2.84 0.18
N ALA A 49 -7.88 -2.45 0.49
CA ALA A 49 -7.40 -2.14 1.84
C ALA A 49 -8.10 -0.92 2.47
N SER A 50 -8.60 0.01 1.65
CA SER A 50 -9.38 1.15 2.15
C SER A 50 -10.68 0.69 2.84
N GLY A 51 -10.70 0.69 4.18
CA GLY A 51 -11.86 0.26 4.97
C GLY A 51 -11.97 -1.24 5.25
N PHE A 52 -10.94 -2.04 4.94
CA PHE A 52 -10.88 -3.46 5.25
C PHE A 52 -9.61 -3.81 6.03
N ARG A 53 -9.64 -4.96 6.72
CA ARG A 53 -8.42 -5.53 7.31
C ARG A 53 -7.47 -5.95 6.19
N ALA A 54 -6.17 -5.77 6.42
CA ALA A 54 -5.11 -6.06 5.45
C ALA A 54 -5.17 -7.49 4.91
N LYS A 55 -5.39 -8.48 5.79
CA LYS A 55 -5.61 -9.88 5.42
C LYS A 55 -6.74 -10.03 4.39
N VAL A 56 -7.90 -9.44 4.69
CA VAL A 56 -9.08 -9.50 3.81
C VAL A 56 -8.78 -8.84 2.46
N ALA A 57 -8.08 -7.71 2.47
CA ALA A 57 -7.67 -7.05 1.23
C ALA A 57 -6.70 -7.93 0.42
N SER A 58 -5.75 -8.61 1.07
CA SER A 58 -4.81 -9.53 0.43
C SER A 58 -5.53 -10.72 -0.22
N GLU A 59 -6.47 -11.33 0.49
CA GLU A 59 -7.32 -12.43 -0.03
C GLU A 59 -8.12 -12.01 -1.25
N TYR A 60 -8.85 -10.90 -1.16
CA TYR A 60 -9.69 -10.46 -2.26
C TYR A 60 -8.87 -9.92 -3.42
N THR A 61 -7.66 -9.39 -3.19
CA THR A 61 -6.77 -9.00 -4.30
C THR A 61 -6.47 -10.22 -5.17
N LYS A 62 -6.03 -11.34 -4.57
CA LYS A 62 -5.77 -12.59 -5.30
C LYS A 62 -7.00 -13.05 -6.08
N LYS A 63 -8.17 -13.08 -5.44
CA LYS A 63 -9.43 -13.53 -6.07
C LYS A 63 -9.88 -12.63 -7.21
N ILE A 64 -9.74 -11.31 -7.06
CA ILE A 64 -10.10 -10.34 -8.10
C ILE A 64 -9.17 -10.45 -9.30
N LEU A 65 -7.86 -10.61 -9.09
CA LEU A 65 -6.91 -10.76 -10.19
C LEU A 65 -7.18 -12.03 -11.01
N LEU A 66 -7.61 -13.13 -10.37
CA LEU A 66 -8.02 -14.36 -11.07
C LEU A 66 -9.25 -14.19 -11.97
N CYS A 67 -10.04 -13.13 -11.77
CA CYS A 67 -11.18 -12.82 -12.63
C CYS A 67 -10.78 -12.09 -13.92
N LEU A 68 -9.49 -11.79 -14.10
CA LEU A 68 -8.98 -10.89 -15.11
C LEU A 68 -7.85 -11.56 -15.90
N ASN A 69 -7.78 -11.29 -17.19
CA ASN A 69 -6.61 -11.53 -18.01
C ASN A 69 -5.99 -10.19 -18.38
N PHE A 70 -4.94 -9.79 -17.65
CA PHE A 70 -4.33 -8.48 -17.81
C PHE A 70 -3.68 -8.28 -19.17
N SER A 71 -2.96 -9.28 -19.67
CA SER A 71 -2.27 -9.19 -20.97
C SER A 71 -3.23 -9.10 -22.16
N MET A 72 -4.42 -9.71 -22.05
CA MET A 72 -5.47 -9.62 -23.07
C MET A 72 -6.44 -8.45 -22.85
N GLY A 73 -6.44 -7.85 -21.67
CA GLY A 73 -7.41 -6.82 -21.28
C GLY A 73 -8.84 -7.31 -21.20
N VAL A 74 -9.03 -8.56 -20.75
CA VAL A 74 -10.34 -9.23 -20.71
C VAL A 74 -10.75 -9.54 -19.28
N VAL A 75 -12.01 -9.27 -18.96
CA VAL A 75 -12.65 -9.75 -17.73
C VAL A 75 -13.16 -11.17 -17.99
N ILE A 76 -12.58 -12.16 -17.31
CA ILE A 76 -12.94 -13.58 -17.42
C ILE A 76 -14.23 -13.86 -16.65
N THR A 77 -14.35 -13.28 -15.46
CA THR A 77 -15.51 -13.45 -14.57
C THR A 77 -15.90 -12.08 -13.99
N PRO A 78 -17.20 -11.74 -13.89
CA PRO A 78 -17.62 -10.49 -13.28
C PRO A 78 -17.10 -10.35 -11.84
N LEU A 79 -16.43 -9.23 -11.55
CA LEU A 79 -15.82 -8.99 -10.23
C LEU A 79 -16.84 -9.03 -9.08
N GLU A 80 -18.09 -8.68 -9.36
CA GLU A 80 -19.20 -8.64 -8.39
C GLU A 80 -19.59 -10.03 -7.89
N GLU A 81 -19.27 -11.10 -8.64
CA GLU A 81 -19.47 -12.49 -8.19
C GLU A 81 -18.52 -12.86 -7.06
N VAL A 82 -17.35 -12.21 -7.02
CA VAL A 82 -16.30 -12.45 -6.03
C VAL A 82 -16.34 -11.42 -4.90
N PHE A 83 -16.66 -10.16 -5.19
CA PHE A 83 -16.61 -9.07 -4.22
C PHE A 83 -17.84 -8.17 -4.29
N ARG A 84 -18.57 -8.06 -3.17
CA ARG A 84 -19.90 -7.42 -3.15
C ARG A 84 -19.89 -5.90 -3.23
N ASN A 85 -18.75 -5.24 -3.02
CA ASN A 85 -18.70 -3.77 -3.00
C ASN A 85 -18.66 -3.21 -4.43
N GLN A 86 -19.84 -2.90 -4.96
CA GLN A 86 -20.01 -2.40 -6.33
C GLN A 86 -19.12 -1.21 -6.66
N ARG A 87 -19.02 -0.22 -5.77
CA ARG A 87 -18.19 0.98 -6.01
C ARG A 87 -16.71 0.63 -6.23
N LYS A 88 -16.18 -0.33 -5.46
CA LYS A 88 -14.80 -0.81 -5.62
C LYS A 88 -14.66 -1.66 -6.89
N CYS A 89 -15.62 -2.52 -7.18
CA CYS A 89 -15.61 -3.31 -8.42
C CYS A 89 -15.61 -2.41 -9.67
N THR A 90 -16.44 -1.36 -9.70
CA THR A 90 -16.48 -0.37 -10.77
C THR A 90 -15.11 0.30 -10.94
N ALA A 91 -14.54 0.84 -9.86
CA ALA A 91 -13.24 1.51 -9.91
C ALA A 91 -12.11 0.59 -10.42
N ILE A 92 -12.11 -0.67 -9.96
CA ILE A 92 -11.16 -1.70 -10.43
C ILE A 92 -11.34 -1.99 -11.91
N LYS A 93 -12.59 -2.18 -12.38
CA LYS A 93 -12.89 -2.42 -13.80
C LYS A 93 -12.48 -1.24 -14.67
N GLU A 94 -12.80 -0.01 -14.28
CA GLU A 94 -12.44 1.19 -15.04
C GLU A 94 -10.92 1.31 -15.20
N THR A 95 -10.19 1.11 -14.11
CA THR A 95 -8.72 1.17 -14.12
C THR A 95 -8.12 0.00 -14.91
N PHE A 96 -8.71 -1.20 -14.81
CA PHE A 96 -8.32 -2.35 -15.62
C PHE A 96 -8.49 -2.06 -17.11
N MET A 97 -9.67 -1.60 -17.54
CA MET A 97 -9.95 -1.28 -18.94
C MET A 97 -9.04 -0.17 -19.48
N GLN A 98 -8.55 0.71 -18.61
CA GLN A 98 -7.64 1.78 -18.98
C GLN A 98 -6.21 1.32 -19.22
N PHE A 99 -5.71 0.35 -18.44
CA PHE A 99 -4.28 0.02 -18.38
C PHE A 99 -3.92 -1.42 -18.76
N SER A 100 -4.91 -2.28 -19.03
CA SER A 100 -4.69 -3.66 -19.47
C SER A 100 -4.58 -3.79 -21.00
N GLY A 101 -4.06 -4.93 -21.46
CA GLY A 101 -3.78 -5.17 -22.87
C GLY A 101 -2.61 -4.34 -23.43
N PRO A 102 -2.21 -4.56 -24.69
CA PRO A 102 -1.06 -3.87 -25.27
C PRO A 102 -1.21 -2.34 -25.32
N ALA A 103 -2.40 -1.84 -25.66
CA ALA A 103 -2.66 -0.41 -25.73
C ALA A 103 -2.75 0.24 -24.34
N GLY A 104 -3.36 -0.44 -23.37
CA GLY A 104 -3.42 0.03 -21.98
C GLY A 104 -2.04 0.05 -21.31
N ALA A 105 -1.21 -0.96 -21.58
CA ALA A 105 0.18 -0.99 -21.11
C ALA A 105 1.00 0.21 -21.60
N GLU A 106 0.83 0.60 -22.86
CA GLU A 106 1.48 1.79 -23.39
C GLU A 106 0.93 3.08 -22.76
N LYS A 107 -0.40 3.17 -22.61
CA LYS A 107 -1.03 4.29 -21.92
C LYS A 107 -0.54 4.42 -20.48
N TYR A 108 -0.37 3.31 -19.75
CA TYR A 108 0.21 3.30 -18.41
C TYR A 108 1.61 3.90 -18.43
N ARG A 109 2.49 3.42 -19.31
CA ARG A 109 3.86 3.95 -19.41
C ARG A 109 3.86 5.46 -19.64
N LEU A 110 3.03 5.98 -20.54
CA LEU A 110 2.98 7.43 -20.78
C LEU A 110 2.50 8.23 -19.57
N ILE A 111 1.43 7.78 -18.92
CA ILE A 111 0.83 8.49 -17.78
C ILE A 111 1.71 8.36 -16.53
N SER A 112 2.31 7.20 -16.26
CA SER A 112 3.09 6.99 -15.04
C SER A 112 4.30 7.92 -14.94
N HIS A 113 4.86 8.34 -16.09
CA HIS A 113 5.94 9.31 -16.14
C HIS A 113 5.52 10.73 -15.72
N THR A 114 4.22 11.05 -15.70
CA THR A 114 3.73 12.35 -15.23
C THR A 114 3.62 12.41 -13.71
N TRP A 115 3.54 11.27 -13.02
CA TRP A 115 3.49 11.21 -11.56
C TRP A 115 4.84 11.59 -10.96
N LYS A 116 4.83 12.58 -10.06
CA LYS A 116 6.00 13.10 -9.34
C LYS A 116 5.82 13.04 -7.83
N LYS A 117 4.58 13.04 -7.35
CA LYS A 117 4.23 13.00 -5.92
C LYS A 117 3.00 12.13 -5.69
N PRO A 118 2.79 11.60 -4.47
CA PRO A 118 1.63 10.76 -4.16
C PRO A 118 0.29 11.39 -4.55
N GLN A 119 0.15 12.71 -4.45
CA GLN A 119 -1.09 13.42 -4.78
C GLN A 119 -1.49 13.26 -6.25
N ASP A 120 -0.55 13.05 -7.16
CA ASP A 120 -0.87 12.86 -8.59
C ASP A 120 -1.67 11.57 -8.82
N LEU A 121 -1.59 10.61 -7.89
CA LEU A 121 -2.37 9.36 -7.93
C LEU A 121 -3.83 9.55 -7.51
N THR A 122 -4.22 10.73 -7.00
CA THR A 122 -5.60 10.98 -6.55
C THR A 122 -6.61 11.11 -7.69
N GLU A 123 -6.13 11.23 -8.92
CA GLU A 123 -6.95 11.16 -10.14
C GLU A 123 -7.44 9.73 -10.43
N LEU A 124 -6.81 8.70 -9.84
CA LEU A 124 -7.23 7.31 -9.99
C LEU A 124 -8.51 7.04 -9.19
N PRO A 125 -9.48 6.28 -9.75
CA PRO A 125 -10.70 5.93 -9.05
C PRO A 125 -10.42 5.30 -7.68
N MET A 126 -11.15 5.74 -6.65
CA MET A 126 -11.04 5.24 -5.26
C MET A 126 -9.68 5.47 -4.56
N ILE A 127 -8.77 6.27 -5.14
CA ILE A 127 -7.54 6.69 -4.47
C ILE A 127 -7.74 8.10 -3.89
N GLY A 128 -7.94 8.18 -2.57
CA GLY A 128 -8.09 9.44 -1.85
C GLY A 128 -6.78 10.01 -1.28
N PRO A 129 -6.85 11.15 -0.56
CA PRO A 129 -5.70 11.88 -0.03
C PRO A 129 -4.80 11.10 0.93
N THR A 130 -5.30 10.03 1.55
CA THR A 130 -4.51 9.14 2.43
C THR A 130 -4.03 7.88 1.71
N THR A 131 -4.86 7.27 0.88
CA THR A 131 -4.53 6.01 0.20
C THR A 131 -3.52 6.21 -0.93
N CYS A 132 -3.41 7.42 -1.48
CA CYS A 132 -2.39 7.74 -2.47
C CYS A 132 -0.96 7.51 -1.96
N TRP A 133 -0.70 7.75 -0.68
CA TRP A 133 0.60 7.47 -0.04
C TRP A 133 0.92 5.97 -0.02
N GLN A 134 -0.09 5.12 0.24
CA GLN A 134 0.09 3.66 0.20
C GLN A 134 0.40 3.18 -1.21
N LEU A 135 -0.38 3.64 -2.20
CA LEU A 135 -0.15 3.25 -3.58
C LEU A 135 1.23 3.72 -4.06
N ALA A 136 1.58 4.98 -3.78
CA ALA A 136 2.88 5.56 -4.14
C ALA A 136 4.06 4.74 -3.56
N ARG A 137 3.95 4.32 -2.29
CA ARG A 137 4.93 3.45 -1.64
C ARG A 137 5.03 2.09 -2.33
N ASN A 138 3.89 1.48 -2.62
CA ASN A 138 3.82 0.13 -3.16
C ASN A 138 4.34 0.01 -4.61
N ILE A 139 4.14 1.06 -5.41
CA ILE A 139 4.58 1.11 -6.81
C ILE A 139 5.98 1.69 -6.96
N GLY A 140 6.62 2.14 -5.88
CA GLY A 140 7.97 2.73 -5.89
C GLY A 140 8.03 4.19 -6.36
N LEU A 141 6.90 4.91 -6.40
CA LEU A 141 6.86 6.33 -6.72
C LEU A 141 7.50 7.19 -5.62
N CYS A 142 7.24 6.84 -4.35
CA CYS A 142 7.70 7.61 -3.20
C CYS A 142 7.85 6.71 -1.97
N SER A 143 9.01 6.74 -1.32
CA SER A 143 9.18 6.10 -0.01
C SER A 143 8.79 7.07 1.09
N ALA A 144 7.55 6.98 1.57
CA ALA A 144 7.00 7.85 2.60
C ALA A 144 6.02 7.09 3.50
N ALA A 145 5.75 7.66 4.68
CA ALA A 145 4.73 7.15 5.57
C ALA A 145 3.31 7.44 5.06
N LYS A 146 2.37 6.58 5.42
CA LYS A 146 0.95 6.78 5.18
C LYS A 146 0.32 7.35 6.46
N PRO A 147 -0.17 8.61 6.48
CA PRO A 147 -0.76 9.22 7.67
C PRO A 147 -2.20 8.70 7.92
N ASP A 148 -2.34 7.40 8.10
CA ASP A 148 -3.61 6.72 8.32
C ASP A 148 -4.09 6.78 9.78
N VAL A 149 -5.18 6.08 10.09
CA VAL A 149 -5.76 6.08 11.43
C VAL A 149 -4.81 5.50 12.50
N HIS A 150 -3.97 4.53 12.15
CA HIS A 150 -3.00 3.95 13.09
C HIS A 150 -1.90 4.96 13.41
N MET A 151 -1.37 5.63 12.38
CA MET A 151 -0.36 6.67 12.56
C MET A 151 -0.92 7.86 13.33
N LYS A 152 -2.11 8.34 12.99
CA LYS A 152 -2.77 9.43 13.69
C LYS A 152 -2.99 9.13 15.17
N ARG A 153 -3.43 7.91 15.52
CA ARG A 153 -3.60 7.49 16.91
C ARG A 153 -2.27 7.40 17.66
N LEU A 154 -1.25 6.81 17.03
CA LEU A 154 0.09 6.73 17.61
C LEU A 154 0.63 8.13 17.92
N PHE A 155 0.54 9.04 16.95
CA PHE A 155 1.09 10.38 17.06
C PHE A 155 0.31 11.27 18.01
N GLN A 156 -1.02 11.13 18.06
CA GLN A 156 -1.81 11.77 19.11
C GLN A 156 -1.38 11.34 20.51
N ARG A 157 -1.03 10.06 20.70
CA ARG A 157 -0.59 9.53 21.99
C ARG A 157 0.81 10.01 22.37
N LEU A 158 1.77 9.96 21.43
CA LEU A 158 3.17 10.27 21.72
C LEU A 158 3.49 11.77 21.71
N PHE A 159 2.76 12.55 20.93
CA PHE A 159 3.12 13.95 20.64
C PHE A 159 1.96 14.94 20.83
N HIS A 160 0.76 14.47 21.20
CA HIS A 160 -0.46 15.28 21.24
C HIS A 160 -0.75 16.02 19.92
N ASN A 161 -0.27 15.47 18.80
CA ASN A 161 -0.41 16.04 17.47
C ASN A 161 -0.61 14.92 16.45
N SER A 162 -1.76 14.91 15.78
CA SER A 162 -2.10 13.92 14.73
C SER A 162 -2.17 14.53 13.33
N ASP A 163 -1.57 15.70 13.12
CA ASP A 163 -1.51 16.34 11.81
C ASP A 163 -0.71 15.48 10.81
N SER A 164 -1.17 15.44 9.56
CA SER A 164 -0.59 14.55 8.55
C SER A 164 0.80 15.01 8.10
N GLU A 165 1.03 16.30 7.98
CA GLU A 165 2.35 16.85 7.63
C GLU A 165 3.34 16.62 8.77
N PHE A 166 2.89 16.78 10.02
CA PHE A 166 3.69 16.46 11.19
C PHE A 166 4.10 14.97 11.21
N ILE A 167 3.16 14.04 11.01
CA ILE A 167 3.46 12.60 10.93
C ILE A 167 4.51 12.31 9.86
N LEU A 168 4.31 12.82 8.64
CA LEU A 168 5.23 12.63 7.52
C LEU A 168 6.63 13.13 7.86
N LYS A 169 6.74 14.33 8.44
CA LYS A 169 8.01 14.93 8.86
C LYS A 169 8.74 14.08 9.90
N MET A 170 8.03 13.62 10.93
CA MET A 170 8.65 12.84 12.01
C MET A 170 9.08 11.45 11.55
N PHE A 171 8.29 10.79 10.69
CA PHE A 171 8.70 9.52 10.07
C PHE A 171 9.92 9.71 9.17
N GLN A 172 10.01 10.81 8.40
CA GLN A 172 11.19 11.11 7.60
C GLN A 172 12.43 11.35 8.47
N GLN A 173 12.29 12.04 9.60
CA GLN A 173 13.39 12.23 10.54
C GLN A 173 13.87 10.91 11.14
N LEU A 174 12.93 10.06 11.57
CA LEU A 174 13.25 8.73 12.09
C LEU A 174 13.95 7.86 11.04
N ALA A 175 13.44 7.85 9.80
CA ALA A 175 14.04 7.16 8.66
C ALA A 175 15.48 7.59 8.41
N ASN A 176 15.76 8.90 8.45
CA ASN A 176 17.11 9.45 8.30
C ASN A 176 18.04 8.99 9.44
N THR A 177 17.56 9.00 10.68
CA THR A 177 18.33 8.54 11.85
C THR A 177 18.65 7.04 11.77
N LEU A 178 17.73 6.24 11.26
CA LEU A 178 17.88 4.79 11.13
C LEU A 178 18.65 4.36 9.87
N HIS A 179 18.88 5.29 8.93
CA HIS A 179 19.35 4.99 7.57
C HIS A 179 18.46 3.97 6.84
N GLU A 180 17.14 4.07 7.03
CA GLU A 180 16.14 3.23 6.38
C GLU A 180 15.16 4.04 5.53
N PRO A 181 14.60 3.50 4.43
CA PRO A 181 13.58 4.21 3.67
C PRO A 181 12.32 4.47 4.50
N ALA A 182 11.75 5.67 4.42
CA ALA A 182 10.59 6.04 5.24
C ALA A 182 9.36 5.13 5.02
N GLY A 183 9.18 4.60 3.81
CA GLY A 183 8.13 3.63 3.49
C GLY A 183 8.32 2.26 4.18
N ILE A 184 9.56 1.89 4.54
CA ILE A 184 9.86 0.70 5.36
C ILE A 184 9.53 0.97 6.82
N VAL A 185 9.98 2.11 7.33
CA VAL A 185 9.70 2.54 8.71
C VAL A 185 8.20 2.58 8.97
N ASP A 186 7.43 3.15 8.03
CA ASP A 186 5.96 3.12 8.02
C ASP A 186 5.40 1.70 8.10
N PHE A 187 5.79 0.82 7.19
CA PHE A 187 5.26 -0.53 7.12
C PHE A 187 5.51 -1.31 8.41
N VAL A 188 6.73 -1.23 8.94
CA VAL A 188 7.16 -1.89 10.17
C VAL A 188 6.30 -1.42 11.35
N VAL A 189 6.17 -0.11 11.56
CA VAL A 189 5.36 0.46 12.63
C VAL A 189 3.88 0.09 12.43
N TRP A 190 3.38 0.20 11.21
CA TRP A 190 2.00 -0.10 10.87
C TRP A 190 1.62 -1.56 11.14
N ILE A 191 2.48 -2.51 10.77
CA ILE A 191 2.27 -3.94 11.04
C ILE A 191 2.18 -4.16 12.55
N TYR A 192 3.13 -3.63 13.32
CA TYR A 192 3.15 -3.79 14.77
C TYR A 192 1.87 -3.23 15.43
N LEU A 193 1.45 -2.03 15.04
CA LEU A 193 0.21 -1.41 15.53
C LEU A 193 -1.04 -2.18 15.12
N SER A 194 -1.12 -2.64 13.86
CA SER A 194 -2.24 -3.44 13.35
C SER A 194 -2.38 -4.78 14.07
N HIS A 195 -1.26 -5.29 14.62
CA HIS A 195 -1.17 -6.55 15.34
C HIS A 195 -1.26 -6.41 16.86
N ASN A 196 -1.23 -5.18 17.40
CA ASN A 196 -1.04 -4.92 18.84
C ASN A 196 0.17 -5.69 19.40
N GLY A 197 1.24 -5.82 18.61
CA GLY A 197 2.44 -6.57 18.96
C GLY A 197 2.26 -8.09 19.12
N LYS A 198 1.15 -8.66 18.63
CA LYS A 198 0.86 -10.10 18.73
C LYS A 198 0.70 -10.74 17.35
N GLU A 199 1.20 -11.96 17.21
CA GLU A 199 1.01 -12.73 15.98
C GLU A 199 -0.49 -12.92 15.67
N LYS A 200 -0.81 -12.94 14.38
CA LYS A 200 -2.16 -13.15 13.84
C LYS A 200 -2.10 -14.14 12.70
N ASP A 201 -3.27 -14.49 12.21
CA ASP A 201 -3.48 -15.40 11.09
C ASP A 201 -2.86 -14.94 9.76
N CYS A 202 -2.46 -13.67 9.63
CA CYS A 202 -1.73 -13.18 8.45
C CYS A 202 -0.21 -13.27 8.53
N CYS A 203 0.35 -13.69 9.66
CA CYS A 203 1.80 -13.85 9.83
C CYS A 203 2.33 -15.05 9.05
N HIS A 204 3.63 -15.03 8.72
CA HIS A 204 4.39 -16.16 8.15
C HIS A 204 4.07 -16.53 6.69
N GLY A 205 3.61 -15.55 5.90
CA GLY A 205 3.76 -15.58 4.43
C GLY A 205 2.59 -16.10 3.60
N GLU A 206 1.46 -16.46 4.20
CA GLU A 206 0.27 -16.86 3.42
C GLU A 206 -0.44 -15.65 2.75
N TYR A 207 -0.23 -14.46 3.32
CA TYR A 207 -0.83 -13.21 2.91
C TYR A 207 0.26 -12.20 2.57
N LEU A 208 0.10 -11.53 1.43
CA LEU A 208 0.96 -10.42 1.03
C LEU A 208 0.35 -9.15 1.59
N LEU A 209 0.95 -8.60 2.65
CA LEU A 209 0.53 -7.33 3.23
C LEU A 209 1.35 -6.19 2.63
N ARG A 210 0.66 -5.08 2.46
CA ARG A 210 1.16 -3.89 1.78
C ARG A 210 0.53 -2.63 2.36
#